data_AF-A0A433F3G4-F1
#
_entry.id   AF-A0A433F3G4-F1
#
_cell.length_a   1.000
_cell.length_b   1.000
_cell.length_c   1.000
_cell.angle_alpha   90.00
_cell.angle_beta   90.00
_cell.angle_gamma   90.00
#
_symmetry.space_group_name_H-M   'P 1'
#
loop_
_entity.id
_entity.type
_entity.pdbx_description
1 polymer ?
#
loop_
_entity_poly.entity_id
_entity_poly.type
_entity_poly.pdbx_seq_one_letter_code
_entity_poly.pdbx_strand_id
1 'polypeptide(L)'
;MKQLMLGCCAMILVFPAWVSAVTQTDNHYAANKSNGYIAYMSEPETLVIEQGNSTLKREVHLPRVHQAAEFSWSNDNRYLTFTTHKQHLWLYDLHLATLRLIESMPSTAPESKYSPQWSNAGNWLLFISHNQTEARPRVYSPLRKHSYALPMSADDFSHIAWANHSNEITLLDFVGKRERLASFKLFGITLTATDARSLMALKN
;
A
#
# COMPACT_ATOMS: atom_id res chain seq x y z
N MET A 1 21.85 -63.46 46.90
CA MET A 1 20.52 -62.89 46.61
C MET A 1 20.74 -61.49 46.06
N LYS A 2 20.39 -61.28 44.78
CA LYS A 2 20.61 -60.03 44.05
C LYS A 2 19.37 -59.14 44.19
N GLN A 3 19.56 -57.90 44.61
CA GLN A 3 18.69 -56.77 44.27
C GLN A 3 19.46 -55.90 43.28
N LEU A 4 18.88 -55.63 42.12
CA LEU A 4 19.26 -54.45 41.34
C LEU A 4 18.02 -53.88 40.67
N MET A 5 17.92 -52.57 40.85
CA MET A 5 16.80 -51.67 40.65
C MET A 5 16.50 -51.39 39.18
N LEU A 6 15.26 -50.90 38.99
CA LEU A 6 14.64 -50.31 37.81
C LEU A 6 15.59 -49.53 36.89
N GLY A 7 15.55 -49.84 35.59
CA GLY A 7 15.99 -48.95 34.52
C GLY A 7 14.77 -48.29 33.86
N CYS A 8 14.45 -47.05 34.26
CA CYS A 8 13.66 -46.14 33.43
C CYS A 8 14.62 -45.41 32.49
N CYS A 9 14.53 -45.67 31.18
CA CYS A 9 15.20 -44.88 30.16
C CYS A 9 14.53 -43.50 30.05
N ALA A 10 15.11 -42.48 30.66
CA ALA A 10 14.82 -41.09 30.35
C ALA A 10 15.66 -40.69 29.13
N MET A 11 15.01 -40.59 27.97
CA MET A 11 15.61 -40.02 26.76
C MET A 11 15.67 -38.49 26.95
N ILE A 12 16.88 -37.98 27.20
CA ILE A 12 17.13 -36.54 27.28
C ILE A 12 17.10 -35.99 25.85
N LEU A 13 15.98 -35.37 25.46
CA LEU A 13 15.93 -34.50 24.29
C LEU A 13 16.49 -33.13 24.70
N VAL A 14 17.73 -32.86 24.26
CA VAL A 14 18.31 -31.51 24.33
C VAL A 14 17.66 -30.69 23.21
N PHE A 15 16.66 -29.88 23.55
CA PHE A 15 16.14 -28.84 22.67
C PHE A 15 17.09 -27.65 22.71
N PRO A 16 17.61 -27.15 21.57
CA PRO A 16 18.24 -25.85 21.54
C PRO A 16 17.17 -24.79 21.84
N ALA A 17 17.32 -24.13 22.98
CA ALA A 17 16.53 -22.99 23.38
C ALA A 17 16.87 -21.79 22.49
N TRP A 18 16.09 -21.58 21.43
CA TRP A 18 15.84 -20.26 20.84
C TRP A 18 14.39 -20.21 20.37
N VAL A 19 13.49 -20.16 21.35
CA VAL A 19 12.20 -19.48 21.16
C VAL A 19 12.53 -17.99 21.20
N SER A 20 12.86 -17.40 20.05
CA SER A 20 12.62 -15.97 19.91
C SER A 20 11.12 -15.83 19.81
N ALA A 21 10.52 -15.35 20.89
CA ALA A 21 9.13 -14.97 20.93
C ALA A 21 8.86 -14.06 19.74
N VAL A 22 8.12 -14.56 18.74
CA VAL A 22 7.39 -13.69 17.82
C VAL A 22 6.28 -13.10 18.66
N THR A 23 6.60 -12.00 19.35
CA THR A 23 5.57 -11.07 19.81
C THR A 23 4.77 -10.73 18.58
N GLN A 24 3.47 -11.04 18.62
CA GLN A 24 2.49 -10.66 17.62
C GLN A 24 2.45 -9.13 17.56
N THR A 25 3.36 -8.55 16.81
CA THR A 25 3.28 -7.16 16.38
C THR A 25 2.38 -7.16 15.15
N ASP A 26 1.44 -6.23 15.08
CA ASP A 26 0.64 -5.94 13.89
C ASP A 26 1.57 -5.47 12.76
N ASN A 27 2.37 -6.39 12.22
CA ASN A 27 3.38 -6.11 11.23
C ASN A 27 2.66 -5.84 9.92
N HIS A 28 2.39 -4.56 9.68
CA HIS A 28 2.07 -4.09 8.34
C HIS A 28 3.32 -4.27 7.49
N TYR A 29 3.35 -5.34 6.69
CA TYR A 29 4.37 -5.56 5.68
C TYR A 29 3.74 -5.47 4.29
N ALA A 30 4.53 -5.04 3.31
CA ALA A 30 4.19 -5.23 1.90
C ALA A 30 5.25 -6.09 1.23
N ALA A 31 4.82 -7.27 0.77
CA ALA A 31 5.57 -8.05 -0.17
C ALA A 31 5.33 -7.52 -1.59
N ASN A 32 6.42 -7.19 -2.27
CA ASN A 32 6.44 -6.90 -3.67
C ASN A 32 6.55 -8.19 -4.47
N LYS A 33 5.44 -8.57 -5.13
CA LYS A 33 5.34 -9.82 -5.88
C LYS A 33 6.21 -9.85 -7.14
N SER A 34 6.64 -8.70 -7.66
CA SER A 34 7.37 -8.61 -8.93
C SER A 34 8.87 -8.90 -8.80
N ASN A 35 9.46 -8.59 -7.65
CA ASN A 35 10.90 -8.65 -7.43
C ASN A 35 11.29 -9.38 -6.13
N GLY A 36 10.30 -9.89 -5.39
CA GLY A 36 10.51 -10.64 -4.16
C GLY A 36 10.97 -9.79 -2.98
N TYR A 37 10.80 -8.47 -3.03
CA TYR A 37 11.15 -7.61 -1.90
C TYR A 37 10.04 -7.60 -0.86
N ILE A 38 10.40 -7.43 0.41
CA ILE A 38 9.47 -7.23 1.51
C ILE A 38 9.86 -5.92 2.20
N ALA A 39 8.89 -5.02 2.37
CA ALA A 39 9.04 -3.82 3.20
C ALA A 39 8.20 -3.98 4.46
N TYR A 40 8.78 -3.63 5.62
CA TYR A 40 8.09 -3.61 6.90
C TYR A 40 8.77 -2.65 7.87
N MET A 41 8.09 -2.29 8.95
CA MET A 41 8.70 -1.54 10.06
C MET A 41 9.27 -2.52 11.08
N SER A 42 10.58 -2.46 11.36
CA SER A 42 11.20 -3.29 12.42
C SER A 42 11.10 -2.62 13.79
N GLU A 43 11.24 -1.30 13.82
CA GLU A 43 11.10 -0.43 14.98
C GLU A 43 10.15 0.72 14.61
N PRO A 44 9.66 1.52 15.58
CA PRO A 44 8.65 2.55 15.32
C PRO A 44 8.99 3.51 14.19
N GLU A 45 10.27 3.73 13.90
CA GLU A 45 10.78 4.66 12.87
C GLU A 45 11.73 3.99 11.87
N THR A 46 11.86 2.66 11.87
CA THR A 46 12.84 1.97 11.02
C THR A 46 12.13 1.16 9.95
N LEU A 47 12.25 1.62 8.70
CA LEU A 47 11.79 0.89 7.53
C LEU A 47 12.88 -0.08 7.09
N VAL A 48 12.54 -1.37 7.06
CA VAL A 48 13.40 -2.43 6.56
C VAL A 48 12.88 -2.88 5.20
N ILE A 49 13.81 -3.02 4.25
CA ILE A 49 13.57 -3.55 2.92
C ILE A 49 14.50 -4.74 2.70
N GLU A 50 13.92 -5.92 2.60
CA GLU A 50 14.64 -7.18 2.40
C GLU A 50 14.30 -7.78 1.05
N GLN A 51 15.23 -8.57 0.50
CA GLN A 51 14.94 -9.48 -0.60
C GLN A 51 14.56 -10.85 0.00
N GLY A 52 13.55 -11.53 -0.57
CA GLY A 52 12.86 -12.69 0.01
C GLY A 52 13.69 -13.92 0.40
N ASN A 53 15.01 -13.90 0.18
CA ASN A 53 15.97 -14.81 0.78
C ASN A 53 16.55 -14.27 2.11
N SER A 54 15.84 -13.35 2.79
CA SER A 54 16.25 -12.64 4.00
C SER A 54 17.59 -11.93 3.88
N THR A 55 17.98 -11.54 2.66
CA THR A 55 19.13 -10.65 2.47
C THR A 55 18.65 -9.22 2.71
N LEU A 56 19.06 -8.63 3.84
CA LEU A 56 18.85 -7.23 4.13
C LEU A 56 19.43 -6.40 2.97
N LYS A 57 18.56 -5.64 2.28
CA LYS A 57 18.98 -4.74 1.20
C LYS A 57 19.11 -3.32 1.70
N ARG A 58 18.25 -2.93 2.63
CA ARG A 58 18.28 -1.60 3.19
C ARG A 58 17.57 -1.53 4.53
N GLU A 59 18.14 -0.74 5.41
CA GLU A 59 17.52 -0.25 6.63
C GLU A 59 17.52 1.27 6.57
N VAL A 60 16.37 1.89 6.86
CA VAL A 60 16.18 3.33 6.73
C VAL A 60 15.51 3.85 7.98
N HIS A 61 16.21 4.75 8.67
CA HIS A 61 15.61 5.51 9.76
C HIS A 61 14.77 6.66 9.19
N LEU A 62 13.48 6.65 9.48
CA LEU A 62 12.47 7.60 9.03
C LEU A 62 11.94 8.39 10.24
N PRO A 63 12.71 9.39 10.72
CA PRO A 63 12.27 10.17 11.88
C PRO A 63 10.92 10.83 11.56
N ARG A 64 9.97 10.79 12.50
CA ARG A 64 8.58 11.28 12.39
C ARG A 64 7.61 10.37 11.63
N VAL A 65 8.04 9.19 11.21
CA VAL A 65 7.15 8.16 10.68
C VAL A 65 6.93 7.15 11.79
N HIS A 66 5.81 7.27 12.51
CA HIS A 66 5.39 6.28 13.49
C HIS A 66 4.16 5.52 12.99
N GLN A 67 4.05 4.25 13.38
CA GLN A 67 2.89 3.41 13.07
C GLN A 67 2.57 3.38 11.56
N ALA A 68 3.59 3.14 10.75
CA ALA A 68 3.39 3.02 9.31
C ALA A 68 2.57 1.77 8.97
N ALA A 69 1.60 1.94 8.07
CA ALA A 69 0.67 0.92 7.64
C ALA A 69 0.33 1.08 6.16
N GLU A 70 -0.42 0.12 5.59
CA GLU A 70 -0.93 0.19 4.21
C GLU A 70 0.17 0.41 3.16
N PHE A 71 1.25 -0.34 3.31
CA PHE A 71 2.35 -0.31 2.36
C PHE A 71 1.90 -0.72 0.95
N SER A 72 2.34 0.01 -0.06
CA SER A 72 2.02 -0.23 -1.47
C SER A 72 3.22 0.12 -2.35
N TRP A 73 3.60 -0.81 -3.22
CA TRP A 73 4.76 -0.69 -4.09
C TRP A 73 4.35 -0.16 -5.46
N SER A 74 5.16 0.73 -6.04
CA SER A 74 5.07 0.98 -7.48
C SER A 74 5.56 -0.23 -8.27
N ASN A 75 4.96 -0.47 -9.44
CA ASN A 75 5.30 -1.61 -10.29
C ASN A 75 6.74 -1.59 -10.82
N ASP A 76 7.36 -0.41 -10.92
CA ASP A 76 8.77 -0.24 -11.30
C ASP A 76 9.73 -0.43 -10.11
N ASN A 77 9.20 -0.76 -8.92
CA ASN A 77 9.93 -1.01 -7.68
C ASN A 77 10.73 0.18 -7.15
N ARG A 78 10.48 1.38 -7.69
CA ARG A 78 11.20 2.58 -7.33
C ARG A 78 10.60 3.28 -6.12
N TYR A 79 9.29 3.18 -5.95
CA TYR A 79 8.55 3.90 -4.94
C TYR A 79 7.85 2.94 -3.99
N LEU A 80 7.89 3.28 -2.71
CA LEU A 80 7.08 2.66 -1.68
C LEU A 80 6.21 3.75 -1.07
N THR A 81 4.91 3.53 -1.04
CA THR A 81 3.96 4.38 -0.31
C THR A 81 3.47 3.67 0.93
N PHE A 82 3.16 4.45 1.96
CA PHE A 82 2.57 3.95 3.20
C PHE A 82 1.83 5.09 3.88
N THR A 83 0.99 4.74 4.84
CA THR A 83 0.25 5.70 5.65
C THR A 83 0.77 5.73 7.08
N THR A 84 0.71 6.86 7.76
CA THR A 84 0.97 6.94 9.21
C THR A 84 -0.20 7.56 9.94
N HIS A 85 -0.51 7.03 11.13
CA HIS A 85 -1.63 7.46 11.98
C HIS A 85 -2.98 7.58 11.23
N LYS A 86 -3.17 6.84 10.14
CA LYS A 86 -4.30 6.95 9.20
C LYS A 86 -4.49 8.35 8.59
N GLN A 87 -3.56 9.29 8.79
CA GLN A 87 -3.72 10.70 8.43
C GLN A 87 -2.74 11.17 7.36
N HIS A 88 -1.55 10.58 7.29
CA HIS A 88 -0.52 11.02 6.36
C HIS A 88 -0.26 9.95 5.31
N LEU A 89 -0.22 10.33 4.04
CA LEU A 89 0.24 9.48 2.95
C LEU A 89 1.68 9.86 2.59
N TRP A 90 2.59 8.92 2.75
CA TRP A 90 4.01 9.10 2.47
C TRP A 90 4.43 8.34 1.22
N LEU A 91 5.49 8.84 0.58
CA LEU A 91 6.23 8.16 -0.46
C LEU A 91 7.72 8.18 -0.14
N TYR A 92 8.32 7.01 -0.23
CA TYR A 92 9.75 6.79 -0.16
C TYR A 92 10.26 6.44 -1.57
N ASP A 93 11.18 7.25 -2.10
CA ASP A 93 11.92 6.95 -3.33
C ASP A 93 13.15 6.12 -2.96
N LEU A 94 13.15 4.84 -3.35
CA LEU A 94 14.23 3.90 -3.02
C LEU A 94 15.53 4.26 -3.73
N HIS A 95 15.48 4.86 -4.91
CA HIS A 95 16.67 5.19 -5.68
C HIS A 95 17.37 6.42 -5.08
N LEU A 96 16.59 7.44 -4.73
CA LEU A 96 17.11 8.68 -4.16
C LEU A 96 17.26 8.65 -2.63
N ALA A 97 16.72 7.61 -1.97
CA ALA A 97 16.62 7.50 -0.52
C ALA A 97 15.91 8.71 0.14
N THR A 98 14.89 9.24 -0.53
CA THR A 98 14.15 10.42 -0.04
C THR A 98 12.74 10.07 0.41
N LEU A 99 12.35 10.58 1.57
CA LEU A 99 10.99 10.51 2.08
C LEU A 99 10.22 11.81 1.74
N ARG A 100 8.96 11.67 1.35
CA ARG A 100 8.07 12.79 1.01
C ARG A 100 6.66 12.55 1.54
N LEU A 101 6.08 13.59 2.14
CA LEU A 101 4.65 13.65 2.43
C LEU A 101 3.88 14.01 1.15
N ILE A 102 2.95 13.15 0.73
CA ILE A 102 2.09 13.37 -0.46
C ILE A 102 0.81 14.11 -0.07
N GLU A 103 0.18 13.68 1.03
CA GLU A 103 -1.11 14.19 1.47
C GLU A 103 -1.22 14.09 3.00
N SER A 104 -1.98 15.01 3.59
CA SER A 104 -2.30 15.01 5.01
C SER A 104 -3.78 15.30 5.20
N MET A 105 -4.48 14.43 5.92
CA MET A 105 -5.86 14.64 6.33
C MET A 105 -5.92 15.33 7.70
N PRO A 106 -6.95 16.16 7.95
CA PRO A 106 -7.21 16.68 9.29
C PRO A 106 -7.59 15.53 10.23
N SER A 107 -7.30 15.69 11.53
CA SER A 107 -7.62 14.67 12.55
C SER A 107 -9.12 14.41 12.73
N THR A 108 -9.96 15.33 12.25
CA THR A 108 -11.42 15.23 12.25
C THR A 108 -11.98 14.52 11.02
N ALA A 109 -11.15 14.16 10.04
CA ALA A 109 -11.60 13.36 8.92
C ALA A 109 -12.09 11.99 9.43
N PRO A 110 -13.14 11.42 8.82
CA PRO A 110 -13.54 10.05 9.12
C PRO A 110 -12.34 9.12 8.95
N GLU A 111 -12.28 8.03 9.72
CA GLU A 111 -11.24 6.99 9.56
C GLU A 111 -11.39 6.34 8.17
N SER A 112 -10.85 7.00 7.15
CA SER A 112 -10.85 6.54 5.78
C SER A 112 -9.43 6.17 5.40
N LYS A 113 -9.32 5.08 4.65
CA LYS A 113 -8.04 4.63 4.11
C LYS A 113 -7.81 5.38 2.81
N TYR A 114 -6.65 6.00 2.65
CA TYR A 114 -6.21 6.60 1.40
C TYR A 114 -6.38 5.67 0.18
N SER A 115 -6.35 4.34 0.43
CA SER A 115 -6.49 3.29 -0.58
C SER A 115 -5.52 3.50 -1.76
N PRO A 116 -4.21 3.64 -1.49
CA PRO A 116 -3.21 3.99 -2.49
C PRO A 116 -3.07 2.86 -3.54
N GLN A 117 -3.24 3.22 -4.82
CA GLN A 117 -3.12 2.31 -5.94
C GLN A 117 -2.16 2.88 -6.99
N TRP A 118 -1.10 2.14 -7.27
CA TRP A 118 -0.17 2.50 -8.34
C TRP A 118 -0.75 2.13 -9.70
N SER A 119 -0.59 3.04 -10.66
CA SER A 119 -0.75 2.73 -12.08
C SER A 119 0.21 1.62 -12.48
N ASN A 120 -0.17 0.83 -13.51
CA ASN A 120 0.64 -0.30 -13.93
C ASN A 120 2.06 0.09 -14.39
N ALA A 121 2.21 1.31 -14.91
CA ALA A 121 3.49 1.87 -15.33
C ALA A 121 4.31 2.51 -14.17
N GLY A 122 3.77 2.58 -12.95
CA GLY A 122 4.46 3.13 -11.78
C GLY A 122 4.63 4.67 -11.78
N ASN A 123 4.11 5.37 -12.79
CA ASN A 123 4.27 6.82 -12.97
C ASN A 123 3.19 7.67 -12.29
N TRP A 124 2.10 7.03 -11.84
CA TRP A 124 0.98 7.66 -11.13
C TRP A 124 0.53 6.83 -9.94
N LEU A 125 0.19 7.52 -8.85
CA LEU A 125 -0.47 6.97 -7.67
C LEU A 125 -1.87 7.54 -7.55
N LEU A 126 -2.89 6.69 -7.57
CA LEU A 126 -4.28 7.03 -7.27
C LEU A 126 -4.54 6.86 -5.76
N PHE A 127 -5.25 7.80 -5.16
CA PHE A 127 -5.68 7.73 -3.76
C PHE A 127 -6.92 8.60 -3.53
N ILE A 128 -7.62 8.39 -2.41
CA ILE A 128 -8.77 9.21 -1.98
C ILE A 128 -8.31 10.20 -0.91
N SER A 129 -8.65 11.47 -1.08
CA SER A 129 -8.32 12.55 -0.14
C SER A 129 -9.58 13.10 0.51
N HIS A 130 -9.56 13.24 1.84
CA HIS A 130 -10.63 13.82 2.65
C HIS A 130 -10.21 15.18 3.25
N ASN A 131 -9.29 15.89 2.60
CA ASN A 131 -8.81 17.19 3.07
C ASN A 131 -9.78 18.37 2.79
N GLN A 132 -10.87 18.11 2.09
CA GLN A 132 -11.91 19.06 1.74
C GLN A 132 -13.26 18.61 2.30
N THR A 133 -14.28 19.44 2.14
CA THR A 133 -15.67 19.14 2.57
C THR A 133 -16.18 17.83 1.98
N GLU A 134 -15.76 17.50 0.77
CA GLU A 134 -16.10 16.26 0.07
C GLU A 134 -14.83 15.42 -0.15
N ALA A 135 -14.96 14.11 0.04
CA ALA A 135 -13.93 13.16 -0.32
C ALA A 135 -13.71 13.18 -1.83
N ARG A 136 -12.46 13.24 -2.28
CA ARG A 136 -12.15 13.35 -3.70
C ARG A 136 -10.99 12.45 -4.10
N PRO A 137 -11.13 11.65 -5.17
CA PRO A 137 -10.00 10.92 -5.71
C PRO A 137 -8.98 11.87 -6.34
N ARG A 138 -7.70 11.54 -6.16
CA ARG A 138 -6.56 12.31 -6.64
C ARG A 138 -5.53 11.37 -7.26
N VAL A 139 -4.74 11.92 -8.17
CA VAL A 139 -3.56 11.24 -8.71
C VAL A 139 -2.30 12.03 -8.40
N TYR A 140 -1.30 11.37 -7.83
CA TYR A 140 0.02 11.94 -7.58
C TYR A 140 1.00 11.50 -8.66
N SER A 141 1.78 12.46 -9.17
CA SER A 141 2.92 12.19 -10.06
C SER A 141 4.24 12.31 -9.30
N PRO A 142 5.03 11.23 -9.17
CA PRO A 142 6.38 11.32 -8.62
C PRO A 142 7.29 12.22 -9.47
N LEU A 143 7.14 12.18 -10.79
CA LEU A 143 7.90 13.02 -11.73
C LEU A 143 7.63 14.51 -11.49
N ARG A 144 6.35 14.90 -11.31
CA ARG A 144 5.95 16.30 -11.11
C ARG A 144 5.94 16.72 -9.64
N LYS A 145 6.08 15.76 -8.74
CA LYS A 145 6.00 15.94 -7.28
C LYS A 145 4.70 16.64 -6.86
N HIS A 146 3.59 16.32 -7.51
CA HIS A 146 2.32 17.03 -7.33
C HIS A 146 1.11 16.11 -7.45
N SER A 147 0.05 16.44 -6.68
CA SER A 147 -1.23 15.73 -6.64
C SER A 147 -2.33 16.51 -7.37
N TYR A 148 -2.95 15.89 -8.36
CA TYR A 148 -4.05 16.45 -9.15
C TYR A 148 -5.38 15.84 -8.73
N ALA A 149 -6.39 16.68 -8.54
CA ALA A 149 -7.73 16.22 -8.19
C ALA A 149 -8.47 15.72 -9.45
N LEU A 150 -9.18 14.60 -9.33
CA LEU A 150 -10.07 14.12 -10.38
C LEU A 150 -11.41 14.89 -10.34
N PRO A 151 -12.17 14.93 -11.45
CA PRO A 151 -13.33 15.80 -11.59
C PRO A 151 -14.61 15.15 -11.05
N MET A 152 -14.58 14.60 -9.83
CA MET A 152 -15.73 13.95 -9.19
C MET A 152 -15.56 13.88 -7.66
N SER A 153 -16.65 13.63 -6.94
CA SER A 153 -16.61 13.18 -5.56
C SER A 153 -16.29 11.69 -5.49
N ALA A 154 -15.75 11.23 -4.36
CA ALA A 154 -15.62 9.80 -4.06
C ALA A 154 -16.98 9.13 -3.87
N ASP A 155 -18.03 9.89 -3.58
CA ASP A 155 -19.41 9.39 -3.43
C ASP A 155 -20.10 9.14 -4.78
N ASP A 156 -19.51 9.60 -5.89
CA ASP A 156 -20.11 9.47 -7.22
C ASP A 156 -19.94 8.06 -7.83
N PHE A 157 -19.22 7.14 -7.18
CA PHE A 157 -18.92 5.79 -7.70
C PHE A 157 -18.83 4.76 -6.58
N SER A 158 -19.05 3.48 -6.91
CA SER A 158 -18.90 2.36 -5.95
C SER A 158 -17.47 1.84 -5.87
N HIS A 159 -16.70 1.97 -6.96
CA HIS A 159 -15.30 1.54 -7.02
C HIS A 159 -14.50 2.39 -8.02
N ILE A 160 -13.20 2.55 -7.74
CA ILE A 160 -12.25 3.23 -8.63
C ILE A 160 -10.94 2.45 -8.67
N ALA A 161 -10.42 2.22 -9.88
CA ALA A 161 -9.15 1.54 -10.07
C ALA A 161 -8.50 1.90 -11.39
N TRP A 162 -7.19 1.68 -11.50
CA TRP A 162 -6.49 1.69 -12.78
C TRP A 162 -6.96 0.52 -13.65
N ALA A 163 -7.18 0.76 -14.94
CA ALA A 163 -7.34 -0.29 -15.92
C ALA A 163 -5.98 -0.95 -16.22
N ASN A 164 -5.99 -2.21 -16.64
CA ASN A 164 -4.75 -2.95 -16.91
C ASN A 164 -4.02 -2.37 -18.13
N HIS A 165 -2.72 -2.08 -17.97
CA HIS A 165 -1.78 -1.66 -19.01
C HIS A 165 -1.95 -0.26 -19.62
N SER A 166 -2.91 0.55 -19.18
CA SER A 166 -3.13 1.92 -19.67
C SER A 166 -3.12 2.94 -18.52
N ASN A 167 -2.96 4.24 -18.84
CA ASN A 167 -3.22 5.33 -17.90
C ASN A 167 -4.74 5.60 -17.80
N GLU A 168 -5.57 4.57 -17.88
CA GLU A 168 -7.02 4.70 -17.76
C GLU A 168 -7.45 4.36 -16.34
N ILE A 169 -8.41 5.11 -15.82
CA ILE A 169 -9.05 4.84 -14.53
C ILE A 169 -10.49 4.47 -14.82
N THR A 170 -10.88 3.28 -14.34
CA THR A 170 -12.25 2.78 -14.43
C THR A 170 -13.01 3.10 -13.16
N LEU A 171 -14.26 3.52 -13.32
CA LEU A 171 -15.20 3.85 -12.27
C LEU A 171 -16.40 2.92 -12.38
N LEU A 172 -16.73 2.23 -11.29
CA LEU A 172 -17.88 1.34 -11.25
C LEU A 172 -19.10 2.08 -10.72
N ASP A 173 -20.26 1.86 -11.37
CA ASP A 173 -21.57 2.40 -11.00
C ASP A 173 -21.55 3.93 -10.81
N PHE A 174 -20.86 4.63 -11.70
CA PHE A 174 -20.71 6.08 -11.63
C PHE A 174 -22.05 6.80 -11.88
N VAL A 175 -22.48 7.62 -10.92
CA VAL A 175 -23.77 8.34 -10.96
C VAL A 175 -23.65 9.80 -11.43
N GLY A 176 -22.44 10.31 -11.62
CA GLY A 176 -22.20 11.67 -12.09
C GLY A 176 -22.38 11.88 -13.60
N LYS A 177 -22.17 13.12 -14.06
CA LYS A 177 -22.26 13.49 -15.48
C LYS A 177 -21.10 12.89 -16.29
N ARG A 178 -21.38 11.91 -17.16
CA ARG A 178 -20.36 11.21 -17.97
C ARG A 178 -19.62 12.15 -18.93
N GLU A 179 -20.24 13.26 -19.36
CA GLU A 179 -19.60 14.30 -20.19
C GLU A 179 -18.40 14.95 -19.47
N ARG A 180 -18.45 15.02 -18.14
CA ARG A 180 -17.36 15.54 -17.30
C ARG A 180 -16.13 14.62 -17.35
N LEU A 181 -16.35 13.31 -17.50
CA LEU A 181 -15.27 12.33 -17.65
C LEU A 181 -14.64 12.43 -19.04
N ALA A 182 -15.47 12.49 -20.09
CA ALA A 182 -15.01 12.58 -21.47
C ALA A 182 -14.19 13.86 -21.77
N SER A 183 -14.57 14.97 -21.13
CA SER A 183 -13.87 16.26 -21.25
C SER A 183 -12.61 16.37 -20.39
N PHE A 184 -12.38 15.45 -19.45
CA PHE A 184 -11.21 15.48 -18.59
C PHE A 184 -9.93 15.21 -19.40
N LYS A 185 -8.92 16.06 -19.20
CA LYS A 185 -7.60 15.92 -19.80
C LYS A 185 -6.53 16.14 -18.72
N LEU A 186 -5.82 15.07 -18.38
CA LEU A 186 -4.70 15.16 -17.44
C LEU A 186 -3.57 14.23 -17.88
N PHE A 187 -2.57 14.76 -18.59
CA PHE A 187 -1.34 14.03 -18.96
C PHE A 187 -1.56 12.63 -19.55
N GLY A 188 -2.61 12.46 -20.36
CA GLY A 188 -2.95 11.18 -20.98
C GLY A 188 -3.71 10.21 -20.06
N ILE A 189 -4.10 10.64 -18.85
CA ILE A 189 -5.04 9.91 -18.01
C ILE A 189 -6.45 10.07 -18.58
N THR A 190 -7.12 8.94 -18.80
CA THR A 190 -8.52 8.86 -19.22
C THR A 190 -9.37 8.29 -18.11
N LEU A 191 -10.64 8.70 -18.06
CA LEU A 191 -11.62 8.23 -17.08
C LEU A 191 -12.77 7.56 -17.80
N THR A 192 -13.10 6.33 -17.40
CA THR A 192 -14.17 5.54 -18.01
C THR A 192 -15.13 5.06 -16.95
N ALA A 193 -16.43 5.32 -17.15
CA ALA A 193 -17.49 4.78 -16.31
C ALA A 193 -17.97 3.45 -16.89
N THR A 194 -18.09 2.43 -16.03
CA THR A 194 -18.62 1.11 -16.36
C THR A 194 -19.70 0.73 -15.35
N ASP A 195 -20.74 0.06 -15.83
CA ASP A 195 -21.81 -0.47 -14.99
C ASP A 195 -21.53 -1.93 -14.63
N ALA A 196 -21.83 -2.37 -13.40
CA ALA A 196 -21.54 -3.74 -12.96
C ALA A 196 -22.12 -4.84 -13.86
N ARG A 197 -23.25 -4.57 -14.53
CA ARG A 197 -23.88 -5.50 -15.47
C ARG A 197 -23.02 -5.74 -16.73
N SER A 198 -22.28 -4.73 -17.17
CA SER A 198 -21.43 -4.81 -18.36
C SER A 198 -20.18 -5.67 -18.12
N LEU A 199 -19.68 -5.72 -16.88
CA LEU A 199 -18.54 -6.57 -16.49
C LEU A 199 -18.91 -8.06 -16.42
N MET A 200 -20.17 -8.38 -16.10
CA MET A 200 -20.69 -9.76 -16.08
C MET A 200 -20.88 -10.31 -17.51
N ALA A 201 -21.23 -9.45 -18.48
CA ALA A 201 -21.43 -9.84 -19.87
C ALA A 201 -20.11 -10.19 -20.61
N LEU A 202 -18.96 -9.73 -20.11
CA LEU A 202 -17.63 -10.03 -20.68
C LEU A 202 -17.00 -11.33 -20.14
N LYS A 203 -17.64 -11.99 -19.17
CA LYS A 203 -17.15 -13.23 -18.55
C LYS A 203 -17.86 -14.50 -19.06
N ASN A 204 -18.80 -14.36 -20.00
CA ASN A 204 -19.48 -15.45 -20.71
C ASN A 204 -19.07 -15.44 -22.18
#